data_AF-A0A9E0S7R4-F1
#
_entry.id   AF-A0A9E0S7R4-F1
#
_cell.length_a   1.000
_cell.length_b   1.000
_cell.length_c   1.000
_cell.angle_alpha   90.00
_cell.angle_beta   90.00
_cell.angle_gamma   90.00
#
_symmetry.space_group_name_H-M   'P 1'
#
loop_
_entity.id
_entity.type
_entity.pdbx_description
1 polymer ?
#
loop_
_entity_poly.entity_id
_entity_poly.type
_entity_poly.pdbx_seq_one_letter_code
_entity_poly.pdbx_strand_id
1 'polypeptide(L)'
;MKCFAFVFLLLGCFSEAQNLMPNSTGSFNYTPDSPLNNQTVEVFYHIPNGDLSTMPILFSFHGASRNADDYRDYWISMANANGFMVFAPEFSNANFPGGDAYQLANIFDDGDNPSSGSFNSVDEWTFSIIDPLFDYIKTDISGLQEVYDAWGHSGGAQFLHRFVMYLPDSHLNTAVCSNAGWYTVPEFSVDFPYGLQLGELPNADLIDAFSKTLIIHLGQNDTDPNAPGLRHNTVVDNQQGLHRLERGQYFYNTSLITSQDLNATYNWEKHEVAGIGHQAQLMANDALQYLPLDILNTFETKKDQMKLYPNPLKNQSITIEGITEGSSFVAIYDTLGKKVFEKTFTGKHLNIPSLKSGMYVFKITNGKNVHIQKIMVM
;
A
#
# COMPACT_ATOMS: atom_id res chain seq x y z
N MET A 1 15.70 -58.02 -32.00
CA MET A 1 14.86 -57.14 -31.16
C MET A 1 15.28 -55.71 -31.42
N LYS A 2 14.36 -54.85 -31.87
CA LYS A 2 14.62 -53.45 -32.22
C LYS A 2 14.73 -52.60 -30.95
N CYS A 3 15.82 -51.88 -30.77
CA CYS A 3 15.93 -50.82 -29.76
C CYS A 3 15.06 -49.63 -30.19
N PHE A 4 14.06 -49.28 -29.40
CA PHE A 4 13.34 -48.02 -29.52
C PHE A 4 14.09 -46.97 -28.69
N ALA A 5 14.65 -45.96 -29.36
CA ALA A 5 15.10 -44.75 -28.68
C ALA A 5 13.87 -43.84 -28.49
N PHE A 6 13.48 -43.62 -27.24
CA PHE A 6 12.51 -42.59 -26.89
C PHE A 6 13.22 -41.24 -26.90
N VAL A 7 12.89 -40.40 -27.87
CA VAL A 7 13.26 -38.98 -27.87
C VAL A 7 12.21 -38.28 -27.01
N PHE A 8 12.60 -37.85 -25.81
CA PHE A 8 11.81 -36.91 -25.02
C PHE A 8 11.88 -35.54 -25.71
N LEU A 9 10.80 -35.13 -26.35
CA LEU A 9 10.64 -33.75 -26.83
C LEU A 9 10.21 -32.91 -25.62
N LEU A 10 11.16 -32.24 -24.97
CA LEU A 10 10.86 -31.16 -24.03
C LEU A 10 10.27 -30.00 -24.84
N LEU A 11 8.94 -29.91 -24.86
CA LEU A 11 8.25 -28.68 -25.23
C LEU A 11 8.48 -27.67 -24.10
N GLY A 12 9.58 -26.94 -24.19
CA GLY A 12 9.75 -25.72 -23.40
C GLY A 12 8.68 -24.73 -23.82
N CYS A 13 7.76 -24.40 -22.91
CA CYS A 13 6.90 -23.26 -23.06
C CYS A 13 7.80 -22.03 -22.95
N PHE A 14 8.19 -21.45 -24.08
CA PHE A 14 8.85 -20.15 -24.08
C PHE A 14 7.76 -19.14 -23.72
N SER A 15 7.68 -18.75 -22.44
CA SER A 15 7.17 -17.43 -22.09
C SER A 15 8.05 -16.44 -22.84
N GLU A 16 7.46 -15.63 -23.72
CA GLU A 16 8.14 -14.40 -24.12
C GLU A 16 8.43 -13.68 -22.80
N ALA A 17 9.71 -13.43 -22.52
CA ALA A 17 10.06 -12.60 -21.38
C ALA A 17 9.39 -11.25 -21.62
N GLN A 18 8.63 -10.78 -20.64
CA GLN A 18 8.20 -9.40 -20.64
C GLN A 18 9.48 -8.52 -20.61
N ASN A 19 9.38 -7.26 -20.95
CA ASN A 19 10.51 -6.37 -20.84
C ASN A 19 10.02 -5.09 -20.16
N LEU A 20 9.79 -5.21 -18.85
CA LEU A 20 9.43 -4.08 -18.01
C LEU A 20 10.60 -3.10 -17.94
N MET A 21 10.39 -1.91 -18.51
CA MET A 21 11.43 -0.89 -18.64
C MET A 21 11.19 0.29 -17.71
N PRO A 22 12.24 0.98 -17.23
CA PRO A 22 12.09 2.25 -16.53
C PRO A 22 11.33 3.28 -17.37
N ASN A 23 10.61 4.19 -16.71
CA ASN A 23 9.87 5.28 -17.35
C ASN A 23 8.87 4.78 -18.41
N SER A 24 8.05 3.80 -18.04
CA SER A 24 7.07 3.20 -18.93
C SER A 24 5.72 2.97 -18.25
N THR A 25 4.68 2.94 -19.08
CA THR A 25 3.29 2.69 -18.67
C THR A 25 2.69 1.78 -19.72
N GLY A 26 2.05 0.69 -19.31
CA GLY A 26 1.47 -0.25 -20.25
C GLY A 26 0.69 -1.35 -19.54
N SER A 27 0.54 -2.48 -20.21
CA SER A 27 0.01 -3.71 -19.65
C SER A 27 0.75 -4.92 -20.23
N PHE A 28 0.61 -6.07 -19.57
CA PHE A 28 1.03 -7.37 -20.08
C PHE A 28 0.05 -8.46 -19.62
N ASN A 29 0.02 -9.57 -20.34
CA ASN A 29 -0.79 -10.72 -19.96
C ASN A 29 0.04 -11.70 -19.14
N TYR A 30 -0.41 -11.98 -17.92
CA TYR A 30 0.13 -13.01 -17.06
C TYR A 30 -0.79 -14.23 -17.09
N THR A 31 -0.23 -15.42 -17.33
CA THR A 31 -0.98 -16.67 -17.22
C THR A 31 -0.50 -17.41 -15.99
N PRO A 32 -1.36 -17.60 -14.97
CA PRO A 32 -1.00 -18.37 -13.79
C PRO A 32 -0.64 -19.82 -14.13
N ASP A 33 0.03 -20.50 -13.20
CA ASP A 33 0.22 -21.94 -13.30
C ASP A 33 -1.09 -22.70 -13.09
N SER A 34 -1.09 -23.99 -13.44
CA SER A 34 -2.20 -24.90 -13.13
C SER A 34 -2.49 -24.89 -11.62
N PRO A 35 -3.76 -24.91 -11.18
CA PRO A 35 -4.99 -25.12 -11.97
C PRO A 35 -5.60 -23.86 -12.60
N LEU A 36 -5.00 -22.67 -12.42
CA LEU A 36 -5.55 -21.38 -12.86
C LEU A 36 -5.03 -20.94 -14.24
N ASN A 37 -4.36 -21.82 -14.98
CA ASN A 37 -3.71 -21.54 -16.26
C ASN A 37 -4.67 -21.24 -17.43
N ASN A 38 -5.98 -21.32 -17.21
CA ASN A 38 -7.02 -20.85 -18.14
C ASN A 38 -7.53 -19.43 -17.82
N GLN A 39 -7.06 -18.82 -16.72
CA GLN A 39 -7.49 -17.51 -16.23
C GLN A 39 -6.36 -16.49 -16.40
N THR A 40 -6.09 -16.10 -17.64
CA THR A 40 -5.11 -15.04 -17.93
C THR A 40 -5.53 -13.72 -17.26
N VAL A 41 -4.57 -13.04 -16.64
CA VAL A 41 -4.74 -11.75 -15.98
C VAL A 41 -4.00 -10.70 -16.80
N GLU A 42 -4.71 -9.67 -17.28
CA GLU A 42 -4.04 -8.48 -17.80
C GLU A 42 -3.56 -7.62 -16.63
N VAL A 43 -2.27 -7.31 -16.59
CA VAL A 43 -1.64 -6.55 -15.50
C VAL A 43 -1.23 -5.19 -16.04
N PHE A 44 -1.96 -4.16 -15.64
CA PHE A 44 -1.64 -2.77 -15.97
C PHE A 44 -0.51 -2.30 -15.06
N TYR A 45 0.51 -1.65 -15.61
CA TYR A 45 1.64 -1.20 -14.82
C TYR A 45 2.04 0.24 -15.10
N HIS A 46 2.66 0.89 -14.12
CA HIS A 46 3.45 2.09 -14.32
C HIS A 46 4.77 1.95 -13.56
N ILE A 47 5.85 2.24 -14.26
CA ILE A 47 7.22 2.18 -13.74
C ILE A 47 7.84 3.55 -13.97
N PRO A 48 8.18 4.30 -12.90
CA PRO A 48 8.83 5.58 -13.02
C PRO A 48 10.29 5.40 -13.49
N ASN A 49 10.98 6.50 -13.77
CA ASN A 49 12.42 6.44 -14.06
C ASN A 49 13.20 6.09 -12.77
N GLY A 50 14.11 5.11 -12.82
CA GLY A 50 14.93 4.73 -11.68
C GLY A 50 15.56 3.34 -11.84
N ASP A 51 16.18 2.85 -10.77
CA ASP A 51 16.76 1.51 -10.70
C ASP A 51 15.70 0.48 -10.28
N LEU A 52 15.26 -0.34 -11.22
CA LEU A 52 14.20 -1.33 -10.98
C LEU A 52 14.61 -2.43 -10.00
N SER A 53 15.93 -2.69 -9.85
CA SER A 53 16.41 -3.78 -9.02
C SER A 53 16.10 -3.59 -7.53
N THR A 54 15.86 -2.34 -7.11
CA THR A 54 15.57 -1.97 -5.71
C THR A 54 14.27 -1.18 -5.54
N MET A 55 13.64 -0.74 -6.63
CA MET A 55 12.43 0.08 -6.58
C MET A 55 11.26 -0.69 -5.93
N PRO A 56 10.57 -0.14 -4.90
CA PRO A 56 9.44 -0.82 -4.28
C PRO A 56 8.32 -1.15 -5.26
N ILE A 57 7.56 -2.21 -4.97
CA ILE A 57 6.41 -2.66 -5.76
C ILE A 57 5.13 -2.45 -4.95
N LEU A 58 4.18 -1.75 -5.56
CA LEU A 58 2.81 -1.61 -5.07
C LEU A 58 1.83 -2.35 -5.99
N PHE A 59 1.04 -3.27 -5.42
CA PHE A 59 -0.15 -3.78 -6.08
C PHE A 59 -1.37 -2.90 -5.83
N SER A 60 -2.14 -2.60 -6.87
CA SER A 60 -3.37 -1.79 -6.81
C SER A 60 -4.59 -2.63 -7.25
N PHE A 61 -5.48 -2.95 -6.31
CA PHE A 61 -6.63 -3.82 -6.54
C PHE A 61 -7.92 -3.04 -6.80
N HIS A 62 -8.51 -3.28 -7.98
CA HIS A 62 -9.69 -2.57 -8.48
C HIS A 62 -10.99 -2.89 -7.75
N GLY A 63 -12.01 -2.04 -7.97
CA GLY A 63 -13.35 -2.27 -7.45
C GLY A 63 -14.13 -3.34 -8.22
N ALA A 64 -15.45 -3.39 -7.99
CA ALA A 64 -16.33 -4.30 -8.72
C ALA A 64 -16.40 -4.03 -10.23
N SER A 65 -16.04 -2.81 -10.66
CA SER A 65 -16.06 -2.35 -12.05
C SER A 65 -14.95 -2.93 -12.93
N ARG A 66 -13.94 -3.58 -12.35
CA ARG A 66 -12.81 -4.21 -13.09
C ARG A 66 -11.95 -3.22 -13.90
N ASN A 67 -11.96 -1.94 -13.52
CA ASN A 67 -11.16 -0.88 -14.16
C ASN A 67 -9.75 -0.81 -13.55
N ALA A 68 -8.95 -1.86 -13.79
CA ALA A 68 -7.59 -1.96 -13.26
C ALA A 68 -6.66 -0.85 -13.78
N ASP A 69 -6.87 -0.39 -15.01
CA ASP A 69 -6.15 0.72 -15.64
C ASP A 69 -6.36 2.04 -14.88
N ASP A 70 -7.60 2.41 -14.55
CA ASP A 70 -7.91 3.57 -13.70
C ASP A 70 -7.19 3.45 -12.34
N TYR A 71 -7.23 2.25 -11.76
CA TYR A 71 -6.61 1.96 -10.47
C TYR A 71 -5.09 2.03 -10.51
N ARG A 72 -4.46 1.77 -11.65
CA ARG A 72 -3.03 2.05 -11.89
C ARG A 72 -2.79 3.55 -12.04
N ASP A 73 -3.65 4.24 -12.79
CA ASP A 73 -3.55 5.67 -13.09
C ASP A 73 -3.60 6.54 -11.82
N TYR A 74 -4.38 6.15 -10.81
CA TYR A 74 -4.44 6.85 -9.53
C TYR A 74 -3.09 7.04 -8.87
N TRP A 75 -2.15 6.12 -9.12
CA TRP A 75 -0.83 6.11 -8.50
C TRP A 75 0.26 6.72 -9.36
N ILE A 76 0.06 7.00 -10.65
CA ILE A 76 1.14 7.43 -11.57
C ILE A 76 1.90 8.65 -11.04
N SER A 77 1.18 9.69 -10.61
CA SER A 77 1.84 10.91 -10.12
C SER A 77 2.64 10.66 -8.83
N MET A 78 2.12 9.83 -7.94
CA MET A 78 2.76 9.45 -6.68
C MET A 78 3.96 8.53 -6.92
N ALA A 79 3.83 7.56 -7.82
CA ALA A 79 4.90 6.65 -8.24
C ALA A 79 6.09 7.41 -8.83
N ASN A 80 5.84 8.36 -9.72
CA ASN A 80 6.88 9.24 -10.26
C ASN A 80 7.51 10.12 -9.17
N ALA A 81 6.71 10.63 -8.25
CA ALA A 81 7.16 11.55 -7.21
C ALA A 81 7.87 10.86 -6.03
N ASN A 82 7.70 9.55 -5.85
CA ASN A 82 8.22 8.80 -4.71
C ASN A 82 9.02 7.55 -5.09
N GLY A 83 9.16 7.25 -6.39
CA GLY A 83 10.02 6.18 -6.92
C GLY A 83 9.58 4.77 -6.50
N PHE A 84 8.36 4.38 -6.86
CA PHE A 84 7.86 3.01 -6.72
C PHE A 84 7.12 2.57 -7.98
N MET A 85 7.09 1.27 -8.25
CA MET A 85 6.35 0.66 -9.35
C MET A 85 4.93 0.34 -8.92
N VAL A 86 3.98 0.42 -9.85
CA VAL A 86 2.58 0.10 -9.60
C VAL A 86 2.15 -0.98 -10.58
N PHE A 87 1.53 -2.04 -10.05
CA PHE A 87 0.95 -3.13 -10.83
C PHE A 87 -0.52 -3.32 -10.41
N ALA A 88 -1.43 -3.27 -11.37
CA ALA A 88 -2.86 -3.43 -11.17
C ALA A 88 -3.35 -4.63 -12.00
N PRO A 89 -3.45 -5.82 -11.39
CA PRO A 89 -4.01 -6.99 -12.05
C PRO A 89 -5.52 -6.79 -12.28
N GLU A 90 -5.97 -7.03 -13.51
CA GLU A 90 -7.37 -7.03 -13.88
C GLU A 90 -7.96 -8.44 -13.72
N PHE A 91 -8.71 -8.63 -12.65
CA PHE A 91 -9.57 -9.80 -12.48
C PHE A 91 -10.86 -9.59 -13.28
N SER A 92 -10.77 -9.75 -14.60
CA SER A 92 -11.87 -9.47 -15.53
C SER A 92 -13.09 -10.36 -15.26
N ASN A 93 -14.30 -9.90 -15.60
CA ASN A 93 -15.51 -10.73 -15.45
C ASN A 93 -15.50 -11.99 -16.34
N ALA A 94 -14.67 -12.02 -17.39
CA ALA A 94 -14.57 -13.17 -18.28
C ALA A 94 -13.85 -14.35 -17.62
N ASN A 95 -12.76 -14.05 -16.88
CA ASN A 95 -11.93 -15.07 -16.24
C ASN A 95 -12.27 -15.24 -14.74
N PHE A 96 -12.74 -14.17 -14.09
CA PHE A 96 -13.09 -14.12 -12.66
C PHE A 96 -14.52 -13.58 -12.49
N PRO A 97 -15.53 -14.37 -12.86
CA PRO A 97 -16.92 -13.93 -12.90
C PRO A 97 -17.46 -13.59 -11.52
N GLY A 98 -18.08 -12.41 -11.40
CA GLY A 98 -18.86 -12.04 -10.23
C GLY A 98 -18.05 -11.79 -8.95
N GLY A 99 -18.80 -11.71 -7.85
CA GLY A 99 -18.28 -11.46 -6.50
C GLY A 99 -17.40 -12.59 -5.98
N ASP A 100 -17.83 -13.81 -6.31
CA ASP A 100 -17.33 -15.03 -5.68
C ASP A 100 -15.93 -15.36 -6.19
N ALA A 101 -15.71 -15.26 -7.51
CA ALA A 101 -14.39 -15.51 -8.08
C ALA A 101 -13.39 -14.41 -7.72
N TYR A 102 -13.79 -13.13 -7.71
CA TYR A 102 -12.85 -12.04 -7.38
C TYR A 102 -12.85 -11.68 -5.90
N GLN A 103 -13.87 -10.99 -5.38
CA GLN A 103 -13.83 -10.47 -4.01
C GLN A 103 -13.77 -11.57 -2.93
N LEU A 104 -14.35 -12.75 -3.17
CA LEU A 104 -14.23 -13.92 -2.27
C LEU A 104 -13.16 -14.91 -2.72
N ALA A 105 -12.44 -14.57 -3.78
CA ALA A 105 -11.29 -15.29 -4.31
C ALA A 105 -11.51 -16.78 -4.60
N ASN A 106 -12.75 -17.20 -4.85
CA ASN A 106 -13.09 -18.59 -5.10
C ASN A 106 -12.67 -19.53 -3.94
N ILE A 107 -12.65 -19.05 -2.69
CA ILE A 107 -12.41 -19.93 -1.52
C ILE A 107 -13.46 -21.05 -1.49
N PHE A 108 -14.71 -20.70 -1.79
CA PHE A 108 -15.81 -21.63 -2.00
C PHE A 108 -16.35 -21.50 -3.42
N ASP A 109 -16.60 -22.62 -4.10
CA ASP A 109 -17.16 -22.63 -5.46
C ASP A 109 -18.60 -22.08 -5.52
N ASP A 110 -19.32 -22.13 -4.40
CA ASP A 110 -20.66 -21.57 -4.18
C ASP A 110 -20.65 -20.21 -3.45
N GLY A 111 -19.46 -19.61 -3.30
CA GLY A 111 -19.24 -18.24 -2.87
C GLY A 111 -19.87 -17.89 -1.53
N ASP A 112 -20.98 -17.16 -1.58
CA ASP A 112 -21.74 -16.68 -0.43
C ASP A 112 -22.50 -17.78 0.34
N ASN A 113 -22.46 -19.06 -0.08
CA ASN A 113 -23.22 -20.17 0.51
C ASN A 113 -22.32 -21.34 0.97
N PRO A 114 -21.26 -21.07 1.76
CA PRO A 114 -20.18 -22.02 1.99
C PRO A 114 -20.63 -23.33 2.64
N SER A 115 -19.95 -24.41 2.26
CA SER A 115 -20.00 -25.71 2.90
C SER A 115 -18.63 -26.38 2.80
N SER A 116 -18.33 -27.34 3.67
CA SER A 116 -17.07 -28.09 3.56
C SER A 116 -16.92 -28.85 2.23
N GLY A 117 -18.01 -29.05 1.47
CA GLY A 117 -17.97 -29.68 0.15
C GLY A 117 -17.71 -28.71 -1.01
N SER A 118 -17.90 -27.41 -0.78
CA SER A 118 -17.63 -26.35 -1.76
C SER A 118 -16.29 -25.65 -1.55
N PHE A 119 -15.56 -25.99 -0.48
CA PHE A 119 -14.23 -25.47 -0.20
C PHE A 119 -13.22 -25.92 -1.25
N ASN A 120 -12.69 -24.98 -2.02
CA ASN A 120 -11.71 -25.24 -3.06
C ASN A 120 -10.31 -25.39 -2.47
N SER A 121 -9.45 -26.09 -3.20
CA SER A 121 -8.03 -26.18 -2.84
C SER A 121 -7.39 -24.79 -2.92
N VAL A 122 -6.40 -24.51 -2.06
CA VAL A 122 -5.77 -23.18 -1.98
C VAL A 122 -5.21 -22.72 -3.33
N ASP A 123 -4.64 -23.62 -4.13
CA ASP A 123 -4.11 -23.34 -5.46
C ASP A 123 -5.18 -22.99 -6.51
N GLU A 124 -6.47 -23.19 -6.21
CA GLU A 124 -7.60 -22.77 -7.03
C GLU A 124 -8.16 -21.38 -6.62
N TRP A 125 -7.62 -20.79 -5.55
CA TRP A 125 -8.05 -19.47 -5.10
C TRP A 125 -7.43 -18.38 -5.97
N THR A 126 -8.20 -17.32 -6.23
CA THR A 126 -7.67 -16.13 -6.94
C THR A 126 -6.53 -15.47 -6.17
N PHE A 127 -6.51 -15.62 -4.84
CA PHE A 127 -5.40 -15.19 -3.98
C PHE A 127 -4.05 -15.81 -4.39
N SER A 128 -4.06 -17.06 -4.85
CA SER A 128 -2.84 -17.80 -5.20
C SER A 128 -2.15 -17.31 -6.46
N ILE A 129 -2.71 -16.30 -7.12
CA ILE A 129 -2.11 -15.62 -8.27
C ILE A 129 -1.07 -14.58 -7.84
N ILE A 130 -1.24 -13.94 -6.67
CA ILE A 130 -0.53 -12.69 -6.35
C ILE A 130 0.97 -12.89 -6.15
N ASP A 131 1.38 -13.86 -5.34
CA ASP A 131 2.79 -14.13 -5.06
C ASP A 131 3.55 -14.66 -6.29
N PRO A 132 3.00 -15.62 -7.06
CA PRO A 132 3.59 -16.00 -8.35
C PRO A 132 3.69 -14.85 -9.35
N LEU A 133 2.70 -13.95 -9.38
CA LEU A 133 2.76 -12.74 -10.22
C LEU A 133 3.86 -11.78 -9.74
N PHE A 134 4.02 -11.60 -8.43
CA PHE A 134 5.12 -10.83 -7.85
C PHE A 134 6.48 -11.41 -8.25
N ASP A 135 6.68 -12.72 -8.12
CA ASP A 135 7.93 -13.38 -8.50
C ASP A 135 8.22 -13.31 -10.00
N TYR A 136 7.17 -13.39 -10.84
CA TYR A 136 7.27 -13.15 -12.28
C TYR A 136 7.79 -11.74 -12.57
N ILE A 137 7.18 -10.72 -11.97
CA ILE A 137 7.58 -9.31 -12.11
C ILE A 137 9.01 -9.11 -11.60
N LYS A 138 9.33 -9.62 -10.41
CA LYS A 138 10.67 -9.53 -9.80
C LYS A 138 11.74 -10.12 -10.71
N THR A 139 11.46 -11.27 -11.32
CA THR A 139 12.38 -11.91 -12.26
C THR A 139 12.61 -11.05 -13.49
N ASP A 140 11.54 -10.49 -14.06
CA ASP A 140 11.58 -9.66 -15.27
C ASP A 140 12.47 -8.42 -15.09
N ILE A 141 12.33 -7.75 -13.95
CA ILE A 141 13.10 -6.53 -13.63
C ILE A 141 14.48 -6.82 -13.01
N SER A 142 14.88 -8.09 -12.88
CA SER A 142 16.08 -8.50 -12.13
C SER A 142 16.12 -7.92 -10.70
N GLY A 143 14.96 -7.98 -10.04
CA GLY A 143 14.65 -7.38 -8.76
C GLY A 143 15.25 -8.08 -7.54
N LEU A 144 15.52 -7.31 -6.49
CA LEU A 144 15.98 -7.74 -5.17
C LEU A 144 14.88 -7.62 -4.10
N GLN A 145 13.66 -7.25 -4.47
CA GLN A 145 12.54 -7.10 -3.57
C GLN A 145 12.18 -8.45 -2.95
N GLU A 146 12.09 -8.50 -1.62
CA GLU A 146 11.62 -9.71 -0.90
C GLU A 146 10.11 -9.67 -0.64
N VAL A 147 9.54 -8.46 -0.67
CA VAL A 147 8.14 -8.17 -0.34
C VAL A 147 7.55 -7.15 -1.30
N TYR A 148 6.21 -7.06 -1.28
CA TYR A 148 5.46 -5.98 -1.92
C TYR A 148 4.46 -5.37 -0.94
N ASP A 149 4.01 -4.15 -1.22
CA ASP A 149 2.86 -3.55 -0.54
C ASP A 149 1.63 -3.57 -1.46
N ALA A 150 0.45 -3.44 -0.87
CA ALA A 150 -0.80 -3.45 -1.62
C ALA A 150 -1.81 -2.42 -1.13
N TRP A 151 -2.57 -1.88 -2.08
CA TRP A 151 -3.74 -1.06 -1.82
C TRP A 151 -4.94 -1.61 -2.57
N GLY A 152 -6.11 -1.58 -1.93
CA GLY A 152 -7.37 -1.92 -2.56
C GLY A 152 -8.46 -0.94 -2.18
N HIS A 153 -9.38 -0.66 -3.10
CA HIS A 153 -10.56 0.18 -2.81
C HIS A 153 -11.87 -0.52 -3.19
N SER A 154 -12.89 -0.39 -2.33
CA SER A 154 -14.21 -1.01 -2.51
C SER A 154 -14.13 -2.54 -2.64
N GLY A 155 -14.24 -3.08 -3.85
CA GLY A 155 -14.12 -4.51 -4.10
C GLY A 155 -12.68 -5.00 -3.86
N GLY A 156 -11.68 -4.21 -4.23
CA GLY A 156 -10.28 -4.56 -4.00
C GLY A 156 -9.90 -4.56 -2.52
N ALA A 157 -10.56 -3.74 -1.70
CA ALA A 157 -10.40 -3.78 -0.24
C ALA A 157 -11.05 -5.05 0.37
N GLN A 158 -12.15 -5.53 -0.23
CA GLN A 158 -12.74 -6.81 0.15
C GLN A 158 -11.80 -7.97 -0.16
N PHE A 159 -11.21 -7.97 -1.36
CA PHE A 159 -10.19 -8.94 -1.76
C PHE A 159 -8.98 -8.89 -0.80
N LEU A 160 -8.41 -7.71 -0.58
CA LEU A 160 -7.14 -7.56 0.10
C LEU A 160 -7.19 -7.90 1.60
N HIS A 161 -8.24 -7.53 2.34
CA HIS A 161 -8.30 -7.92 3.77
C HIS A 161 -8.45 -9.43 3.94
N ARG A 162 -9.18 -10.09 3.03
CA ARG A 162 -9.30 -11.56 3.03
C ARG A 162 -7.99 -12.22 2.63
N PHE A 163 -7.28 -11.66 1.65
CA PHE A 163 -5.93 -12.13 1.29
C PHE A 163 -4.99 -12.12 2.50
N VAL A 164 -4.98 -11.04 3.30
CA VAL A 164 -4.20 -10.97 4.54
C VAL A 164 -4.60 -12.07 5.54
N MET A 165 -5.89 -12.36 5.66
CA MET A 165 -6.40 -13.35 6.60
C MET A 165 -6.12 -14.79 6.16
N TYR A 166 -6.28 -15.09 4.87
CA TYR A 166 -6.23 -16.45 4.34
C TYR A 166 -4.84 -16.87 3.84
N LEU A 167 -3.97 -15.92 3.48
CA LEU A 167 -2.58 -16.18 3.09
C LEU A 167 -1.62 -15.27 3.87
N PRO A 168 -1.56 -15.42 5.21
CA PRO A 168 -0.67 -14.60 6.05
C PRO A 168 0.80 -14.84 5.72
N ASP A 169 1.20 -15.99 5.19
CA ASP A 169 2.60 -16.27 4.81
C ASP A 169 3.01 -15.69 3.44
N SER A 170 2.14 -14.90 2.79
CA SER A 170 2.46 -14.25 1.52
C SER A 170 3.60 -13.23 1.61
N HIS A 171 4.12 -12.84 0.44
CA HIS A 171 5.12 -11.76 0.29
C HIS A 171 4.57 -10.35 0.58
N LEU A 172 3.30 -10.23 0.96
CA LEU A 172 2.69 -8.96 1.33
C LEU A 172 3.24 -8.43 2.66
N ASN A 173 3.76 -7.21 2.62
CA ASN A 173 4.28 -6.49 3.77
C ASN A 173 3.21 -5.59 4.41
N THR A 174 2.68 -4.61 3.65
CA THR A 174 1.61 -3.71 4.12
C THR A 174 0.40 -3.74 3.19
N ALA A 175 -0.79 -3.94 3.77
CA ALA A 175 -2.06 -3.79 3.07
C ALA A 175 -2.82 -2.54 3.51
N VAL A 176 -3.30 -1.74 2.55
CA VAL A 176 -4.18 -0.60 2.81
C VAL A 176 -5.55 -0.85 2.16
N CYS A 177 -6.55 -1.16 2.99
CA CYS A 177 -7.91 -1.50 2.56
C CYS A 177 -8.84 -0.30 2.69
N SER A 178 -9.14 0.34 1.56
CA SER A 178 -9.92 1.58 1.50
C SER A 178 -11.41 1.35 1.22
N ASN A 179 -12.28 1.77 2.13
CA ASN A 179 -13.74 1.77 1.93
C ASN A 179 -14.31 0.43 1.41
N ALA A 180 -13.98 -0.69 2.05
CA ALA A 180 -14.59 -1.95 1.66
C ALA A 180 -16.12 -1.88 1.80
N GLY A 181 -16.83 -2.49 0.87
CA GLY A 181 -18.30 -2.49 0.89
C GLY A 181 -18.89 -3.21 2.11
N TRP A 182 -18.20 -4.23 2.59
CA TRP A 182 -18.48 -5.08 3.75
C TRP A 182 -17.25 -5.96 3.99
N TYR A 183 -17.20 -6.68 5.10
CA TYR A 183 -16.01 -7.40 5.56
C TYR A 183 -16.33 -8.85 5.90
N THR A 184 -15.31 -9.71 5.83
CA THR A 184 -15.29 -10.99 6.55
C THR A 184 -14.77 -10.68 7.94
N VAL A 185 -15.68 -10.51 8.89
CA VAL A 185 -15.32 -10.10 10.25
C VAL A 185 -14.78 -11.29 11.02
N PRO A 186 -13.72 -11.16 11.86
CA PRO A 186 -13.23 -12.24 12.70
C PRO A 186 -14.20 -12.66 13.83
N GLU A 187 -15.39 -13.15 13.47
CA GLU A 187 -16.43 -13.65 14.37
C GLU A 187 -16.75 -15.11 14.06
N PHE A 188 -16.56 -16.00 15.03
CA PHE A 188 -16.71 -17.45 14.88
C PHE A 188 -18.16 -17.95 14.89
N SER A 189 -19.14 -17.07 15.13
CA SER A 189 -20.57 -17.40 15.18
C SER A 189 -21.38 -16.83 14.01
N VAL A 190 -20.70 -16.28 13.00
CA VAL A 190 -21.32 -15.75 11.78
C VAL A 190 -20.73 -16.51 10.61
N ASP A 191 -21.59 -17.04 9.75
CA ASP A 191 -21.15 -17.79 8.57
C ASP A 191 -20.33 -16.91 7.62
N PHE A 192 -19.32 -17.51 7.00
CA PHE A 192 -18.67 -16.95 5.82
C PHE A 192 -19.75 -16.65 4.77
N PRO A 193 -19.66 -15.52 4.05
CA PRO A 193 -18.50 -14.62 3.97
C PRO A 193 -18.49 -13.47 4.98
N TYR A 194 -19.47 -13.36 5.87
CA TYR A 194 -19.59 -12.23 6.80
C TYR A 194 -18.86 -12.46 8.11
N GLY A 195 -18.65 -13.73 8.50
CA GLY A 195 -17.81 -14.15 9.61
C GLY A 195 -16.90 -15.33 9.26
N LEU A 196 -16.43 -16.04 10.28
CA LEU A 196 -15.48 -17.15 10.15
C LEU A 196 -16.11 -18.54 10.30
N GLN A 197 -17.39 -18.61 10.71
CA GLN A 197 -18.07 -19.90 10.77
C GLN A 197 -18.19 -20.47 9.36
N LEU A 198 -17.91 -21.76 9.17
CA LEU A 198 -17.81 -22.41 7.86
C LEU A 198 -16.73 -21.82 6.93
N GLY A 199 -15.92 -20.86 7.37
CA GLY A 199 -14.92 -20.20 6.53
C GLY A 199 -13.63 -20.99 6.33
N GLU A 200 -13.50 -22.16 6.96
CA GLU A 200 -12.33 -23.05 6.89
C GLU A 200 -10.99 -22.32 7.13
N LEU A 201 -11.01 -21.25 7.96
CA LEU A 201 -9.83 -20.46 8.34
C LEU A 201 -9.29 -20.95 9.69
N PRO A 202 -8.08 -21.53 9.74
CA PRO A 202 -7.46 -21.94 11.00
C PRO A 202 -7.17 -20.75 11.92
N ASN A 203 -7.29 -20.96 13.24
CA ASN A 203 -6.93 -19.92 14.21
C ASN A 203 -5.46 -19.52 14.14
N ALA A 204 -4.56 -20.42 13.74
CA ALA A 204 -3.14 -20.11 13.59
C ALA A 204 -2.95 -19.04 12.50
N ASP A 205 -3.52 -19.25 11.33
CA ASP A 205 -3.47 -18.31 10.20
C ASP A 205 -4.08 -16.95 10.57
N LEU A 206 -5.19 -16.95 11.33
CA LEU A 206 -5.78 -15.70 11.82
C LEU A 206 -4.87 -14.96 12.82
N ILE A 207 -4.17 -15.69 13.71
CA ILE A 207 -3.19 -15.11 14.64
C ILE A 207 -2.03 -14.50 13.86
N ASP A 208 -1.54 -15.20 12.84
CA ASP A 208 -0.46 -14.71 11.97
C ASP A 208 -0.92 -13.49 11.16
N ALA A 209 -2.15 -13.48 10.67
CA ALA A 209 -2.76 -12.36 9.98
C ALA A 209 -2.85 -11.11 10.88
N PHE A 210 -3.20 -11.25 12.17
CA PHE A 210 -3.20 -10.13 13.12
C PHE A 210 -1.81 -9.53 13.36
N SER A 211 -0.75 -10.30 13.15
CA SER A 211 0.62 -9.82 13.23
C SER A 211 1.08 -9.02 11.99
N LYS A 212 0.33 -9.07 10.89
CA LYS A 212 0.62 -8.29 9.67
C LYS A 212 0.20 -6.83 9.79
N THR A 213 0.77 -5.98 8.96
CA THR A 213 0.39 -4.57 8.85
C THR A 213 -0.80 -4.43 7.91
N LEU A 214 -2.01 -4.36 8.49
CA LEU A 214 -3.24 -4.07 7.75
C LEU A 214 -3.84 -2.74 8.21
N ILE A 215 -4.06 -1.85 7.25
CA ILE A 215 -4.63 -0.53 7.45
C ILE A 215 -6.08 -0.52 6.96
N ILE A 216 -7.02 -0.37 7.89
CA ILE A 216 -8.43 -0.16 7.64
C ILE A 216 -8.63 1.33 7.38
N HIS A 217 -8.79 1.70 6.11
CA HIS A 217 -8.75 3.08 5.65
C HIS A 217 -10.15 3.54 5.21
N LEU A 218 -10.72 4.53 5.91
CA LEU A 218 -12.15 4.84 5.80
C LEU A 218 -12.40 6.33 5.49
N GLY A 219 -13.14 6.63 4.44
CA GLY A 219 -13.64 7.97 4.16
C GLY A 219 -14.79 8.32 5.09
N GLN A 220 -14.67 9.43 5.84
CA GLN A 220 -15.71 9.85 6.80
C GLN A 220 -17.04 10.21 6.14
N ASN A 221 -17.06 10.48 4.84
CA ASN A 221 -18.28 10.77 4.09
C ASN A 221 -18.83 9.55 3.34
N ASP A 222 -18.24 8.35 3.47
CA ASP A 222 -18.75 7.10 2.86
C ASP A 222 -19.87 6.50 3.71
N THR A 223 -20.95 7.28 3.82
CA THR A 223 -22.04 7.11 4.79
C THR A 223 -23.41 6.99 4.13
N ASP A 224 -23.50 6.95 2.80
CA ASP A 224 -24.76 6.78 2.09
C ASP A 224 -25.24 5.31 2.17
N PRO A 225 -26.33 5.01 2.91
CA PRO A 225 -26.84 3.66 3.03
C PRO A 225 -27.57 3.18 1.77
N ASN A 226 -27.75 4.03 0.75
CA ASN A 226 -28.33 3.65 -0.54
C ASN A 226 -27.29 3.73 -1.67
N ALA A 227 -26.00 3.77 -1.32
CA ALA A 227 -24.93 3.87 -2.30
C ALA A 227 -25.02 2.73 -3.33
N PRO A 228 -24.86 2.99 -4.64
CA PRO A 228 -24.86 1.95 -5.65
C PRO A 228 -23.83 0.85 -5.35
N GLY A 229 -24.26 -0.41 -5.50
CA GLY A 229 -23.41 -1.58 -5.27
C GLY A 229 -23.09 -1.87 -3.79
N LEU A 230 -23.71 -1.16 -2.83
CA LEU A 230 -23.63 -1.51 -1.43
C LEU A 230 -24.43 -2.79 -1.14
N ARG A 231 -23.81 -3.75 -0.47
CA ARG A 231 -24.46 -5.03 -0.10
C ARG A 231 -25.51 -4.77 0.98
N HIS A 232 -26.74 -5.24 0.76
CA HIS A 232 -27.80 -5.27 1.77
C HIS A 232 -28.40 -6.66 1.91
N ASN A 233 -28.49 -7.11 3.14
CA ASN A 233 -29.24 -8.28 3.59
C ASN A 233 -29.26 -8.28 5.12
N THR A 234 -30.13 -9.11 5.69
CA THR A 234 -30.33 -9.19 7.14
C THR A 234 -29.06 -9.51 7.93
N VAL A 235 -28.09 -10.24 7.37
CA VAL A 235 -26.86 -10.60 8.10
C VAL A 235 -25.94 -9.39 8.18
N VAL A 236 -25.50 -8.88 7.03
CA VAL A 236 -24.52 -7.79 6.96
C VAL A 236 -25.05 -6.48 7.57
N ASP A 237 -26.32 -6.15 7.34
CA ASP A 237 -26.90 -4.89 7.82
C ASP A 237 -27.05 -4.89 9.35
N ASN A 238 -27.40 -6.04 9.94
CA ASN A 238 -27.51 -6.16 11.40
C ASN A 238 -26.15 -6.30 12.09
N GLN A 239 -25.19 -6.96 11.44
CA GLN A 239 -23.87 -7.22 12.01
C GLN A 239 -22.95 -6.00 11.86
N GLN A 240 -22.80 -5.49 10.64
CA GLN A 240 -21.74 -4.53 10.30
C GLN A 240 -22.29 -3.10 10.11
N GLY A 241 -23.61 -2.93 10.02
CA GLY A 241 -24.25 -1.64 9.84
C GLY A 241 -24.60 -1.28 8.40
N LEU A 242 -25.12 -0.06 8.22
CA LEU A 242 -25.87 0.34 7.02
C LEU A 242 -25.03 1.03 5.95
N HIS A 243 -23.79 1.41 6.23
CA HIS A 243 -22.90 2.09 5.28
C HIS A 243 -21.43 1.74 5.52
N ARG A 244 -20.56 2.00 4.52
CA ARG A 244 -19.17 1.50 4.51
C ARG A 244 -18.33 1.99 5.70
N LEU A 245 -18.52 3.25 6.13
CA LEU A 245 -17.81 3.77 7.30
C LEU A 245 -18.09 2.96 8.58
N GLU A 246 -19.37 2.69 8.88
CA GLU A 246 -19.78 1.91 10.06
C GLU A 246 -19.26 0.47 9.97
N ARG A 247 -19.34 -0.13 8.78
CA ARG A 247 -18.83 -1.49 8.52
C ARG A 247 -17.33 -1.61 8.79
N GLY A 248 -16.55 -0.64 8.34
CA GLY A 248 -15.10 -0.61 8.60
C GLY A 248 -14.76 -0.38 10.07
N GLN A 249 -15.51 0.48 10.76
CA GLN A 249 -15.37 0.69 12.19
C GLN A 249 -15.70 -0.58 12.98
N TYR A 250 -16.78 -1.27 12.63
CA TYR A 250 -17.18 -2.54 13.22
C TYR A 250 -16.09 -3.61 13.00
N PHE A 251 -15.66 -3.80 11.75
CA PHE A 251 -14.62 -4.76 11.40
C PHE A 251 -13.35 -4.57 12.24
N TYR A 252 -12.85 -3.34 12.35
CA TYR A 252 -11.64 -3.06 13.14
C TYR A 252 -11.82 -3.38 14.63
N ASN A 253 -12.89 -2.86 15.23
CA ASN A 253 -13.13 -3.03 16.66
C ASN A 253 -13.31 -4.51 17.03
N THR A 254 -14.08 -5.24 16.23
CA THR A 254 -14.30 -6.67 16.45
C THR A 254 -13.02 -7.47 16.24
N SER A 255 -12.23 -7.16 15.22
CA SER A 255 -10.93 -7.79 14.99
C SER A 255 -9.97 -7.60 16.17
N LEU A 256 -9.92 -6.40 16.75
CA LEU A 256 -9.11 -6.10 17.93
C LEU A 256 -9.56 -6.88 19.18
N ILE A 257 -10.86 -7.09 19.35
CA ILE A 257 -11.40 -7.89 20.46
C ILE A 257 -11.04 -9.36 20.23
N THR A 258 -11.28 -9.89 19.04
CA THR A 258 -10.96 -11.28 18.69
C THR A 258 -9.46 -11.58 18.84
N SER A 259 -8.58 -10.65 18.46
CA SER A 259 -7.14 -10.83 18.65
C SER A 259 -6.75 -10.93 20.14
N GLN A 260 -7.42 -10.18 21.02
CA GLN A 260 -7.21 -10.26 22.47
C GLN A 260 -7.68 -11.61 23.01
N ASP A 261 -8.84 -12.09 22.57
CA ASP A 261 -9.38 -13.40 22.98
C ASP A 261 -8.47 -14.56 22.54
N LEU A 262 -7.82 -14.44 21.38
CA LEU A 262 -6.84 -15.40 20.87
C LEU A 262 -5.42 -15.20 21.43
N ASN A 263 -5.18 -14.17 22.25
CA ASN A 263 -3.86 -13.76 22.72
C ASN A 263 -2.85 -13.50 21.57
N ALA A 264 -3.34 -12.96 20.45
CA ALA A 264 -2.53 -12.60 19.30
C ALA A 264 -1.91 -11.20 19.46
N THR A 265 -0.71 -11.01 18.89
CA THR A 265 -0.20 -9.67 18.58
C THR A 265 -1.14 -9.02 17.56
N TYR A 266 -1.46 -7.74 17.74
CA TYR A 266 -2.38 -7.02 16.85
C TYR A 266 -1.71 -5.76 16.30
N ASN A 267 -1.35 -5.81 15.01
CA ASN A 267 -0.66 -4.74 14.29
C ASN A 267 -1.59 -4.00 13.30
N TRP A 268 -2.88 -4.32 13.29
CA TRP A 268 -3.81 -3.63 12.40
C TRP A 268 -4.15 -2.24 12.94
N GLU A 269 -4.34 -1.29 12.03
CA GLU A 269 -4.65 0.10 12.35
C GLU A 269 -5.91 0.55 11.62
N LYS A 270 -6.62 1.52 12.20
CA LYS A 270 -7.76 2.17 11.56
C LYS A 270 -7.51 3.66 11.41
N HIS A 271 -7.67 4.17 10.20
CA HIS A 271 -7.53 5.58 9.87
C HIS A 271 -8.75 6.08 9.11
N GLU A 272 -9.23 7.26 9.51
CA GLU A 272 -10.41 7.89 8.92
C GLU A 272 -10.04 9.22 8.25
N VAL A 273 -10.46 9.40 7.00
CA VAL A 273 -10.13 10.60 6.21
C VAL A 273 -11.32 11.54 6.13
N ALA A 274 -11.12 12.74 6.66
CA ALA A 274 -12.15 13.77 6.68
C ALA A 274 -12.51 14.24 5.27
N GLY A 275 -13.80 14.39 5.00
CA GLY A 275 -14.30 15.00 3.76
C GLY A 275 -14.33 14.08 2.53
N ILE A 276 -13.79 12.86 2.62
CA ILE A 276 -13.75 11.91 1.49
C ILE A 276 -14.86 10.87 1.64
N GLY A 277 -15.59 10.61 0.55
CA GLY A 277 -16.59 9.55 0.44
C GLY A 277 -16.05 8.32 -0.30
N HIS A 278 -16.86 7.72 -1.16
CA HIS A 278 -16.49 6.52 -1.92
C HIS A 278 -15.65 6.83 -3.18
N GLN A 279 -14.56 7.60 -3.04
CA GLN A 279 -13.78 8.17 -4.14
C GLN A 279 -12.37 7.56 -4.21
N ALA A 280 -12.18 6.58 -5.09
CA ALA A 280 -10.96 5.78 -5.18
C ALA A 280 -9.67 6.60 -5.33
N GLN A 281 -9.61 7.57 -6.26
CA GLN A 281 -8.43 8.43 -6.45
C GLN A 281 -8.05 9.21 -5.18
N LEU A 282 -9.03 9.75 -4.45
CA LEU A 282 -8.75 10.54 -3.24
C LEU A 282 -8.29 9.64 -2.09
N MET A 283 -8.88 8.44 -1.99
CA MET A 283 -8.41 7.43 -1.03
C MET A 283 -7.01 6.92 -1.38
N ALA A 284 -6.66 6.75 -2.66
CA ALA A 284 -5.30 6.38 -3.06
C ALA A 284 -4.29 7.47 -2.67
N ASN A 285 -4.63 8.75 -2.90
CA ASN A 285 -3.77 9.88 -2.55
C ASN A 285 -3.45 9.91 -1.06
N ASP A 286 -4.44 9.67 -0.20
CA ASP A 286 -4.25 9.63 1.24
C ASP A 286 -3.50 8.36 1.68
N ALA A 287 -3.79 7.22 1.05
CA ALA A 287 -3.21 5.93 1.38
C ALA A 287 -1.67 5.87 1.28
N LEU A 288 -1.06 6.71 0.44
CA LEU A 288 0.39 6.77 0.26
C LEU A 288 1.16 6.90 1.57
N GLN A 289 0.63 7.62 2.56
CA GLN A 289 1.31 7.87 3.83
C GLN A 289 1.50 6.61 4.70
N TYR A 290 0.76 5.54 4.39
CA TYR A 290 0.77 4.29 5.14
C TYR A 290 1.58 3.18 4.47
N LEU A 291 2.07 3.41 3.25
CA LEU A 291 2.90 2.45 2.54
C LEU A 291 4.36 2.66 2.95
N PRO A 292 5.03 1.67 3.56
CA PRO A 292 6.45 1.74 3.89
C PRO A 292 7.25 1.45 2.62
N LEU A 293 7.07 2.31 1.64
CA LEU A 293 7.92 2.35 0.47
C LEU A 293 9.30 2.70 1.02
N ASP A 294 10.11 1.67 1.26
CA ASP A 294 11.47 1.78 1.77
C ASP A 294 12.29 2.38 0.64
N ILE A 295 12.12 3.68 0.55
CA ILE A 295 12.68 4.52 -0.46
C ILE A 295 14.14 4.70 -0.05
N LEU A 296 14.99 3.80 -0.55
CA LEU A 296 16.36 4.16 -0.90
C LEU A 296 16.38 5.15 -2.08
N ASN A 297 15.34 5.97 -2.31
CA ASN A 297 15.57 7.22 -3.01
C ASN A 297 16.44 8.06 -2.08
N THR A 298 17.70 8.07 -2.46
CA THR A 298 18.27 9.25 -3.13
C THR A 298 17.22 10.05 -3.94
N PHE A 299 16.19 10.57 -3.28
CA PHE A 299 15.96 11.98 -3.48
C PHE A 299 17.29 12.56 -3.03
N GLU A 300 18.08 12.95 -4.02
CA GLU A 300 18.53 14.30 -3.91
C GLU A 300 17.30 15.22 -3.65
N THR A 301 16.74 15.22 -2.42
CA THR A 301 16.97 16.42 -1.62
C THR A 301 18.46 16.54 -1.72
N LYS A 302 18.99 17.32 -2.69
CA LYS A 302 20.42 17.59 -2.84
C LYS A 302 20.94 17.61 -1.42
N LYS A 303 21.63 16.54 -1.00
CA LYS A 303 21.79 16.21 0.42
C LYS A 303 22.13 17.50 1.10
N ASP A 304 21.21 18.08 1.88
CA ASP A 304 21.15 19.53 2.06
C ASP A 304 22.57 20.00 2.34
N GLN A 305 23.21 20.59 1.31
CA GLN A 305 24.65 20.84 1.41
C GLN A 305 24.86 21.90 2.50
N MET A 306 23.77 22.60 2.84
CA MET A 306 23.69 23.55 3.90
C MET A 306 23.72 22.85 5.26
N LYS A 307 24.78 23.15 6.02
CA LYS A 307 24.96 22.71 7.40
C LYS A 307 25.09 23.94 8.28
N LEU A 308 24.38 23.96 9.40
CA LEU A 308 24.52 24.98 10.44
C LEU A 308 25.26 24.41 11.65
N TYR A 309 26.38 25.04 12.02
CA TYR A 309 27.17 24.65 13.18
C TYR A 309 27.90 25.84 13.82
N PRO A 310 28.25 25.79 15.11
CA PRO A 310 28.03 24.69 16.04
C PRO A 310 26.59 24.60 16.54
N ASN A 311 26.14 23.37 16.81
CA ASN A 311 24.96 23.08 17.61
C ASN A 311 25.39 22.15 18.76
N PRO A 312 25.35 22.58 20.04
CA PRO A 312 24.81 23.85 20.51
C PRO A 312 25.68 25.08 20.19
N LEU A 313 25.02 26.23 19.99
CA LEU A 313 25.63 27.52 19.67
C LEU A 313 26.02 28.27 20.94
N LYS A 314 27.34 28.47 21.13
CA LYS A 314 27.90 29.15 22.31
C LYS A 314 28.29 30.62 22.08
N ASN A 315 28.73 30.98 20.87
CA ASN A 315 29.49 32.21 20.64
C ASN A 315 28.83 33.23 19.68
N GLN A 316 27.49 33.32 19.65
CA GLN A 316 26.74 34.32 18.85
C GLN A 316 27.07 34.34 17.34
N SER A 317 27.79 33.33 16.84
CA SER A 317 28.22 33.23 15.45
C SER A 317 28.00 31.81 14.97
N ILE A 318 27.20 31.66 13.92
CA ILE A 318 26.87 30.38 13.31
C ILE A 318 27.51 30.30 11.93
N THR A 319 28.08 29.15 11.63
CA THR A 319 28.61 28.82 10.32
C THR A 319 27.54 28.16 9.48
N ILE A 320 27.36 28.63 8.26
CA ILE A 320 26.44 28.13 7.25
C ILE A 320 27.30 27.66 6.07
N GLU A 321 27.47 26.36 5.93
CA GLU A 321 28.12 25.76 4.75
C GLU A 321 27.13 25.53 3.61
N GLY A 322 27.57 25.07 2.44
CA GLY A 322 26.67 24.68 1.35
C GLY A 322 26.03 25.81 0.53
N ILE A 323 26.40 27.07 0.78
CA ILE A 323 25.99 28.20 -0.08
C ILE A 323 26.89 28.21 -1.32
N THR A 324 26.32 27.90 -2.48
CA THR A 324 27.08 27.79 -3.73
C THR A 324 27.34 29.15 -4.38
N GLU A 325 26.35 30.05 -4.43
CA GLU A 325 26.49 31.42 -4.97
C GLU A 325 25.43 32.38 -4.37
N GLY A 326 25.70 33.69 -4.42
CA GLY A 326 24.74 34.74 -4.06
C GLY A 326 24.55 35.01 -2.56
N SER A 327 23.54 35.83 -2.23
CA SER A 327 23.15 36.13 -0.85
C SER A 327 22.07 35.19 -0.36
N SER A 328 22.11 34.82 0.92
CA SER A 328 21.11 34.01 1.59
C SER A 328 20.28 34.86 2.55
N PHE A 329 18.99 34.59 2.65
CA PHE A 329 18.10 35.18 3.65
C PHE A 329 17.97 34.23 4.84
N VAL A 330 18.25 34.74 6.04
CA VAL A 330 18.11 34.00 7.31
C VAL A 330 16.90 34.54 8.06
N ALA A 331 16.09 33.65 8.59
CA ALA A 331 15.09 33.95 9.60
C ALA A 331 15.21 32.95 10.78
N ILE A 332 15.16 33.45 12.01
CA ILE A 332 15.20 32.65 13.23
C ILE A 332 13.86 32.80 13.95
N TYR A 333 13.31 31.67 14.39
CA TYR A 333 12.04 31.59 15.11
C TYR A 333 12.25 30.96 16.48
N ASP A 334 11.49 31.42 17.48
CA ASP A 334 11.37 30.71 18.76
C ASP A 334 10.50 29.45 18.62
N THR A 335 10.36 28.67 19.70
CA THR A 335 9.58 27.42 19.70
C THR A 335 8.07 27.63 19.53
N LEU A 336 7.57 28.86 19.69
CA LEU A 336 6.18 29.23 19.45
C LEU A 336 5.96 29.72 18.00
N GLY A 337 7.00 29.71 17.17
CA GLY A 337 6.94 30.14 15.77
C GLY A 337 7.04 31.65 15.57
N LYS A 338 7.35 32.43 16.62
CA LYS A 338 7.57 33.88 16.49
C LYS A 338 8.96 34.14 15.93
N LYS A 339 9.03 34.92 14.85
CA LYS A 339 10.30 35.36 14.24
C LYS A 339 11.02 36.35 15.17
N VAL A 340 12.24 36.01 15.58
CA VAL A 340 13.07 36.79 16.53
C VAL A 340 14.27 37.46 15.87
N PHE A 341 14.65 37.03 14.66
CA PHE A 341 15.72 37.63 13.89
C PHE A 341 15.53 37.37 12.40
N GLU A 342 15.95 38.31 11.55
CA GLU A 342 16.10 38.09 10.12
C GLU A 342 17.23 38.93 9.53
N LYS A 343 17.91 38.41 8.50
CA LYS A 343 18.98 39.12 7.81
C LYS A 343 19.30 38.48 6.46
N THR A 344 19.53 39.31 5.44
CA THR A 344 20.20 38.88 4.21
C THR A 344 21.72 38.96 4.41
N PHE A 345 22.44 37.90 4.08
CA PHE A 345 23.89 37.84 4.26
C PHE A 345 24.59 37.13 3.09
N THR A 346 25.87 37.43 2.92
CA THR A 346 26.76 36.77 1.97
C THR A 346 28.01 36.32 2.73
N GLY A 347 28.40 35.06 2.59
CA GLY A 347 29.54 34.47 3.29
C GLY A 347 29.18 33.17 4.01
N LYS A 348 30.07 32.70 4.90
CA LYS A 348 29.88 31.46 5.67
C LYS A 348 29.58 31.68 7.15
N HIS A 349 29.98 32.82 7.71
CA HIS A 349 29.80 33.09 9.14
C HIS A 349 28.79 34.21 9.35
N LEU A 350 27.71 33.91 10.07
CA LEU A 350 26.66 34.85 10.40
C LEU A 350 26.72 35.17 11.88
N ASN A 351 27.00 36.43 12.21
CA ASN A 351 26.83 36.95 13.55
C ASN A 351 25.34 37.21 13.79
N ILE A 352 24.81 36.59 14.83
CA ILE A 352 23.44 36.77 15.28
C ILE A 352 23.43 37.62 16.57
N PRO A 353 22.36 38.39 16.83
CA PRO A 353 22.21 39.07 18.10
C PRO A 353 22.19 38.06 19.26
N SER A 354 22.51 38.53 20.46
CA SER A 354 22.43 37.71 21.68
C SER A 354 21.00 37.20 21.86
N LEU A 355 20.79 35.93 21.51
CA LEU A 355 19.58 35.18 21.81
C LEU A 355 19.70 34.63 23.23
N LYS A 356 18.59 34.59 23.95
CA LYS A 356 18.55 33.91 25.26
C LYS A 356 18.79 32.41 25.06
N SER A 357 19.36 31.76 26.07
CA SER A 357 19.51 30.30 26.11
C SER A 357 18.17 29.62 25.83
N GLY A 358 18.15 28.64 24.92
CA GLY A 358 16.92 27.99 24.46
C GLY A 358 17.01 27.39 23.06
N MET A 359 15.93 26.75 22.63
CA MET A 359 15.81 26.16 21.29
C MET A 359 15.24 27.15 20.29
N TYR A 360 15.82 27.20 19.09
CA TYR A 360 15.37 28.05 17.99
C TYR A 360 15.35 27.28 16.67
N VAL A 361 14.48 27.70 15.76
CA VAL A 361 14.41 27.19 14.39
C VAL A 361 15.06 28.20 13.45
N PHE A 362 16.14 27.80 12.78
CA PHE A 362 16.81 28.59 11.77
C PHE A 362 16.29 28.18 10.40
N LYS A 363 15.79 29.14 9.63
CA LYS A 363 15.37 28.97 8.23
C LYS A 363 16.29 29.79 7.34
N ILE A 364 17.02 29.14 6.45
CA ILE A 364 17.91 29.77 5.47
C ILE A 364 17.30 29.60 4.09
N THR A 365 17.22 30.68 3.31
CA THR A 365 16.71 30.68 1.94
C THR A 365 17.80 31.21 1.01
N ASN A 366 18.20 30.41 0.03
CA ASN A 366 19.17 30.78 -1.00
C ASN A 366 18.60 30.41 -2.39
N GLY A 367 18.15 31.41 -3.15
CA GLY A 367 17.42 31.18 -4.41
C GLY A 367 16.12 30.39 -4.18
N LYS A 368 16.02 29.21 -4.79
CA LYS A 368 14.89 28.27 -4.60
C LYS A 368 15.09 27.29 -3.43
N ASN A 369 16.30 27.24 -2.85
CA ASN A 369 16.63 26.30 -1.78
C ASN A 369 16.23 26.86 -0.42
N VAL A 370 15.60 26.04 0.41
CA VAL A 370 15.21 26.37 1.79
C VAL A 370 15.77 25.29 2.71
N HIS A 371 16.63 25.69 3.65
CA HIS A 371 17.16 24.83 4.70
C HIS A 371 16.56 25.20 6.05
N ILE A 372 16.15 24.22 6.84
CA ILE A 372 15.59 24.44 8.19
C ILE A 372 16.33 23.55 9.20
N GLN A 373 16.89 24.14 10.25
CA GLN A 373 17.59 23.41 11.30
C GLN A 373 17.23 23.94 12.70
N LYS A 374 16.99 23.04 13.64
CA LYS A 374 16.85 23.36 15.06
C LYS A 374 18.23 23.54 15.69
N ILE A 375 18.45 24.66 16.38
CA ILE A 375 19.71 24.99 17.06
C ILE A 375 19.42 25.26 18.52
N MET A 376 20.20 24.64 19.40
CA MET A 376 20.25 24.96 20.82
C MET A 376 21.21 26.12 21.03
N VAL A 377 20.75 27.24 21.58
CA VAL A 377 21.61 28.34 22.04
C VAL A 377 21.86 28.13 23.53
N MET A 378 23.13 28.14 23.95
CA MET A 378 23.50 27.97 25.36
C MET A 378 23.79 29.29 26.05
#